data_AF-A0A512PF83-F1
#
_entry.id   AF-A0A512PF83-F1
#
_cell.length_a   1.000
_cell.length_b   1.000
_cell.length_c   1.000
_cell.angle_alpha   90.00
_cell.angle_beta   90.00
_cell.angle_gamma   90.00
#
_symmetry.space_group_name_H-M   'P 1'
#
loop_
_entity.id
_entity.type
_entity.pdbx_description
1 polymer ?
#
loop_
_entity_poly.entity_id
_entity_poly.type
_entity_poly.pdbx_seq_one_letter_code
_entity_poly.pdbx_strand_id
1 'polypeptide(L)'
;MGTNDPPQTAWSHTGHVDEQRIDATGTEWRIAITDADIRAAKKAWQAACEGEASLARTHQLHESYRGLVRLQAQQIAEEFRARLA
;
A
#
# COMPACT_ATOMS: atom_id res chain seq x y z
N MET A 1 -29.29 4.93 50.78
CA MET A 1 -29.55 5.13 49.34
C MET A 1 -28.19 5.26 48.66
N GLY A 2 -27.66 4.16 48.11
CA GLY A 2 -26.37 4.16 47.44
C GLY A 2 -26.54 4.42 45.95
N THR A 3 -25.95 5.49 45.44
CA THR A 3 -25.76 5.69 44.01
C THR A 3 -24.36 5.21 43.67
N ASN A 4 -24.34 3.98 43.15
CA ASN A 4 -23.18 3.28 42.65
C ASN A 4 -22.79 3.94 41.32
N ASP A 5 -21.74 4.77 41.31
CA ASP A 5 -21.17 5.38 40.11
C ASP A 5 -20.08 4.43 39.58
N PRO A 6 -20.24 3.80 38.40
CA PRO A 6 -19.20 2.94 37.85
C PRO A 6 -18.09 3.78 37.19
N PRO A 7 -16.80 3.52 37.49
CA PRO A 7 -15.71 4.17 36.77
C PRO A 7 -15.62 3.60 35.35
N GLN A 8 -16.01 4.40 34.35
CA GLN A 8 -15.71 4.10 32.95
C GLN A 8 -14.22 4.30 32.70
N THR A 9 -13.45 3.24 32.93
CA THR A 9 -12.15 3.05 32.30
C THR A 9 -12.44 2.79 30.81
N ALA A 10 -12.50 3.87 30.03
CA ALA A 10 -12.51 3.80 28.58
C ALA A 10 -11.07 3.58 28.13
N TRP A 11 -10.74 2.32 27.89
CA TRP A 11 -9.54 1.92 27.18
C TRP A 11 -9.66 2.48 25.78
N SER A 12 -9.03 3.63 25.51
CA SER A 12 -8.77 4.07 24.15
C SER A 12 -7.71 3.16 23.58
N HIS A 13 -8.19 2.00 23.13
CA HIS A 13 -7.49 1.04 22.28
C HIS A 13 -6.80 1.84 21.17
N THR A 14 -5.48 1.87 21.22
CA THR A 14 -4.63 2.29 20.11
C THR A 14 -5.04 1.46 18.91
N GLY A 15 -5.82 2.06 18.01
CA GLY A 15 -6.08 1.52 16.68
C GLY A 15 -4.79 1.59 15.88
N HIS A 16 -3.82 0.73 16.19
CA HIS A 16 -2.82 0.34 15.22
C HIS A 16 -3.59 -0.47 14.18
N VAL A 17 -4.03 0.21 13.12
CA VAL A 17 -4.55 -0.44 11.93
C VAL A 17 -3.37 -1.13 11.26
N ASP A 18 -2.95 -2.24 11.86
CA ASP A 18 -2.08 -3.20 11.21
C ASP A 18 -2.99 -4.01 10.29
N GLU A 19 -3.25 -3.45 9.11
CA GLU A 19 -3.99 -4.11 8.03
C GLU A 19 -3.13 -5.21 7.39
N GLN A 20 -2.49 -6.04 8.20
CA GLN A 20 -1.94 -7.32 7.77
C GLN A 20 -3.07 -8.34 7.86
N ARG A 21 -3.84 -8.42 6.77
CA ARG A 21 -4.81 -9.51 6.58
C ARG A 21 -4.05 -10.82 6.33
N ILE A 22 -3.60 -11.44 7.42
CA ILE A 22 -3.10 -12.81 7.44
C ILE A 22 -4.27 -13.71 7.08
N ASP A 23 -4.16 -14.54 6.04
CA ASP A 23 -5.17 -15.57 5.82
C ASP A 23 -5.03 -16.69 6.86
N ALA A 24 -6.02 -17.58 6.90
CA ALA A 24 -6.06 -18.72 7.81
C ALA A 24 -4.91 -19.74 7.61
N THR A 25 -4.03 -19.54 6.61
CA THR A 25 -2.87 -20.40 6.36
C THR A 25 -1.54 -19.79 6.80
N GLY A 26 -1.54 -18.56 7.31
CA GLY A 26 -0.31 -17.86 7.69
C GLY A 26 0.54 -17.45 6.48
N THR A 27 -0.01 -17.52 5.27
CA THR A 27 0.69 -17.09 4.05
C THR A 27 0.56 -15.58 3.94
N GLU A 28 1.69 -14.87 4.07
CA GLU A 28 1.79 -13.46 3.75
C GLU A 28 1.42 -13.27 2.27
N TRP A 29 0.28 -12.65 1.98
CA TRP A 29 -0.13 -12.33 0.61
C TRP A 29 0.76 -11.20 0.09
N ARG A 30 1.96 -11.53 -0.38
CA ARG A 30 2.83 -10.56 -1.06
C ARG A 30 2.24 -10.23 -2.42
N ILE A 31 1.74 -9.01 -2.56
CA ILE A 31 1.32 -8.48 -3.85
C ILE A 31 2.56 -8.36 -4.73
N ALA A 32 2.71 -9.26 -5.69
CA ALA A 32 3.76 -9.18 -6.71
C ALA A 32 3.46 -8.03 -7.66
N ILE A 33 4.41 -7.11 -7.84
CA ILE A 33 4.27 -6.01 -8.80
C ILE A 33 4.91 -6.46 -10.10
N THR A 34 4.13 -6.51 -11.17
CA THR A 34 4.59 -6.99 -12.46
C THR A 34 5.00 -5.85 -13.39
N ASP A 35 5.78 -6.17 -14.42
CA ASP A 35 6.05 -5.24 -15.51
C ASP A 35 4.77 -4.77 -16.23
N ALA A 36 3.71 -5.58 -16.21
CA ALA A 36 2.42 -5.19 -16.78
C ALA A 36 1.79 -4.03 -15.99
N ASP A 37 1.86 -4.07 -14.65
CA ASP A 37 1.33 -3.03 -13.78
C ASP A 37 2.06 -1.70 -13.97
N ILE A 38 3.39 -1.75 -14.06
CA ILE A 38 4.22 -0.58 -14.30
C ILE A 38 3.94 0.02 -15.68
N ARG A 39 3.82 -0.83 -16.71
CA ARG A 39 3.47 -0.36 -18.06
C ARG A 39 2.07 0.26 -18.11
N ALA A 40 1.11 -0.32 -17.39
CA ALA A 40 -0.24 0.23 -17.30
C ALA A 40 -0.24 1.60 -16.61
N ALA A 41 0.45 1.73 -15.47
CA ALA A 41 0.58 3.00 -14.76
C ALA A 41 1.31 4.07 -15.58
N LYS A 42 2.37 3.69 -16.29
CA LYS A 42 3.09 4.59 -17.21
C LYS A 42 2.18 5.10 -18.32
N LYS A 43 1.44 4.21 -18.97
CA LYS A 43 0.48 4.58 -20.02
C LYS A 43 -0.62 5.51 -19.50
N ALA A 44 -1.14 5.23 -18.31
CA ALA A 44 -2.16 6.08 -17.69
C ALA A 44 -1.63 7.49 -17.40
N TRP A 45 -0.40 7.61 -16.88
CA TRP A 45 0.25 8.90 -16.69
C TRP A 45 0.49 9.64 -18.01
N GLN A 46 1.01 8.96 -19.03
CA GLN A 46 1.23 9.54 -20.36
C GLN A 46 -0.07 10.05 -20.99
N ALA A 47 -1.15 9.25 -20.93
CA ALA A 47 -2.46 9.66 -21.41
C ALA A 47 -3.00 10.88 -20.66
N ALA A 48 -2.71 11.02 -19.36
CA ALA A 48 -3.07 12.21 -18.60
C ALA A 48 -2.23 13.45 -18.97
N CYS A 49 -0.97 13.28 -19.35
CA CYS A 49 -0.13 14.37 -19.86
C CYS A 49 -0.57 14.85 -21.26
N GLU A 50 -0.98 13.92 -22.12
CA GLU A 50 -1.38 14.21 -23.51
C GLU A 50 -2.82 14.73 -23.61
N GLY A 51 -3.67 14.42 -22.63
CA GLY A 51 -5.05 14.89 -22.55
C GLY A 51 -5.24 16.16 -21.72
N GLU A 52 -6.50 16.53 -21.49
CA GLU A 52 -6.90 17.67 -20.66
C GLU A 52 -7.05 17.30 -19.17
N ALA A 53 -6.29 16.33 -18.68
CA ALA A 53 -6.34 15.97 -17.27
C ALA A 53 -5.81 17.14 -16.40
N SER A 54 -6.37 17.31 -15.20
CA SER A 54 -5.89 18.33 -14.28
C SER A 54 -4.46 18.03 -13.80
N LEU A 55 -3.70 19.07 -13.47
CA LEU A 55 -2.34 18.94 -12.93
C LEU A 55 -2.29 18.02 -11.70
N ALA A 56 -3.30 18.11 -10.82
CA ALA A 56 -3.41 17.25 -9.64
C ALA A 56 -3.56 15.76 -10.03
N ARG A 57 -4.35 15.46 -11.06
CA ARG A 57 -4.55 14.09 -11.54
C ARG A 57 -3.27 13.53 -12.18
N THR A 58 -2.60 14.33 -13.00
CA THR A 58 -1.33 13.96 -13.62
C THR A 58 -0.25 13.70 -12.57
N HIS A 59 -0.16 14.54 -11.53
CA HIS A 59 0.77 14.33 -10.41
C HIS A 59 0.47 13.04 -9.64
N GLN A 60 -0.81 12.78 -9.33
CA GLN A 60 -1.20 11.54 -8.64
C GLN A 60 -0.82 10.29 -9.44
N LEU A 61 -1.04 10.30 -10.76
CA LEU A 61 -0.68 9.19 -11.64
C LEU A 61 0.83 9.00 -11.73
N HIS A 62 1.59 10.09 -11.75
CA HIS A 62 3.04 10.06 -11.73
C HIS A 62 3.58 9.44 -10.43
N GLU A 63 3.08 9.87 -9.27
CA GLU A 63 3.48 9.30 -7.98
C GLU A 63 3.09 7.82 -7.86
N SER A 64 1.95 7.43 -8.41
CA SER A 64 1.53 6.03 -8.47
C SER A 64 2.51 5.19 -9.32
N TYR A 65 2.87 5.68 -10.51
CA TYR A 65 3.88 5.03 -11.35
C TYR A 65 5.24 4.92 -10.65
N ARG A 66 5.70 5.98 -10.00
CA ARG A 66 6.97 5.98 -9.24
C ARG A 66 6.94 4.98 -8.07
N GLY A 67 5.81 4.88 -7.36
CA GLY A 67 5.61 3.93 -6.29
C GLY A 67 5.78 2.48 -6.77
N LEU A 68 5.17 2.12 -7.90
CA LEU A 68 5.27 0.78 -8.47
C LEU A 68 6.70 0.42 -8.89
N VAL A 69 7.43 1.36 -9.53
CA VAL A 69 8.84 1.14 -9.88
C VAL A 69 9.70 0.88 -8.64
N ARG A 70 9.46 1.64 -7.56
CA ARG A 70 10.17 1.44 -6.29
C ARG A 70 9.87 0.07 -5.68
N LEU A 71 8.60 -0.34 -5.68
CA LEU A 71 8.19 -1.65 -5.15
C LEU A 71 8.81 -2.80 -5.95
N GLN A 72 8.84 -2.71 -7.28
CA GLN A 72 9.48 -3.75 -8.11
C GLN A 72 10.99 -3.84 -7.84
N ALA A 73 11.68 -2.71 -7.68
CA ALA A 73 13.09 -2.72 -7.32
C ALA A 73 13.34 -3.38 -5.94
N GLN A 74 12.44 -3.16 -4.97
CA GLN A 74 12.50 -3.82 -3.67
C GLN A 74 12.26 -5.33 -3.79
N GLN A 75 11.31 -5.77 -4.63
CA GLN A 75 11.07 -7.20 -4.87
C GLN A 75 12.29 -7.88 -5.46
N ILE A 76 12.93 -7.28 -6.48
CA ILE A 76 14.17 -7.80 -7.06
C ILE A 76 15.29 -7.88 -6.01
N ALA A 77 15.44 -6.84 -5.18
CA ALA A 77 16.45 -6.82 -4.13
C ALA A 77 16.18 -7.86 -3.03
N GLU A 78 14.92 -8.13 -2.70
CA GLU A 78 14.52 -9.20 -1.77
C GLU A 78 14.80 -10.58 -2.38
N GLU A 79 14.39 -10.83 -3.62
CA GLU A 79 14.69 -12.09 -4.32
C GLU A 79 16.18 -12.36 -4.42
N PHE A 80 16.99 -11.33 -4.69
CA PHE A 80 18.44 -11.47 -4.73
C PHE A 80 19.01 -11.84 -3.35
N ARG A 81 18.57 -11.18 -2.28
CA ARG A 81 18.98 -11.51 -0.91
C ARG A 81 18.58 -12.93 -0.52
N ALA A 82 17.36 -13.35 -0.87
CA ALA A 82 16.87 -14.69 -0.61
C ALA A 82 17.67 -15.78 -1.34
N ARG A 83 18.23 -15.49 -2.52
CA ARG A 83 19.11 -16.42 -3.26
C ARG A 83 20.53 -16.53 -2.68
N LEU A 84 20.96 -15.57 -1.87
CA LEU A 84 22.29 -15.54 -1.27
C LEU A 84 22.33 -16.12 0.16
N ALA A 85 21.16 -16.34 0.77
CA ALA A 85 21.00 -16.97 2.09
C ALA A 85 20.96 -18.50 1.97
#